data_AF-A0A521ZFC1-F1
#
_entry.id   AF-A0A521ZFC1-F1
#
_cell.length_a   1.000
_cell.length_b   1.000
_cell.length_c   1.000
_cell.angle_alpha   90.00
_cell.angle_beta   90.00
_cell.angle_gamma   90.00
#
_symmetry.space_group_name_H-M   'P 1'
#
loop_
_entity.id
_entity.type
_entity.pdbx_description
1 polymer ?
#
loop_
_entity_poly.entity_id
_entity_poly.type
_entity_poly.pdbx_seq_one_letter_code
_entity_poly.pdbx_strand_id
1 'polypeptide(L)' 'MTYEEYLDEVTTLITELYDISDAAAIKYVMRAQAADFFTLHDDDAEMRTQERAEQDARTVYAQQHKPPAPTPPKKEKRK' A
#
# COMPACT_ATOMS: atom_id res chain seq x y z
N MET A 1 3.32 -8.45 14.28
CA MET A 1 2.28 -9.34 13.70
C MET A 1 2.92 -10.27 12.69
N THR A 2 2.26 -11.35 12.27
CA THR A 2 2.66 -12.08 11.06
C THR A 2 2.42 -11.23 9.80
N TYR A 3 2.95 -11.63 8.65
CA TYR A 3 2.80 -10.87 7.41
C TYR A 3 1.33 -10.82 6.97
N GLU A 4 0.65 -11.95 7.00
CA GLU A 4 -0.78 -12.04 6.64
C GLU A 4 -1.65 -11.24 7.61
N GLU A 5 -1.44 -11.36 8.93
CA GLU A 5 -2.15 -10.54 9.92
C GLU A 5 -1.91 -9.04 9.71
N TYR A 6 -0.69 -8.66 9.31
CA TYR A 6 -0.37 -7.27 9.02
C TYR A 6 -1.11 -6.74 7.79
N LEU A 7 -1.22 -7.55 6.73
CA LEU A 7 -1.97 -7.16 5.52
C LEU A 7 -3.47 -7.09 5.77
N ASP A 8 -4.01 -8.00 6.57
CA ASP A 8 -5.41 -7.99 7.00
C ASP A 8 -5.72 -6.77 7.86
N GLU A 9 -4.82 -6.42 8.79
CA GLU A 9 -4.92 -5.21 9.60
C GLU A 9 -4.90 -3.93 8.75
N VAL A 10 -3.95 -3.81 7.80
CA VAL A 10 -3.91 -2.68 6.86
C VAL A 10 -5.21 -2.60 6.04
N THR A 11 -5.75 -3.74 5.60
CA THR A 11 -7.01 -3.78 4.84
C THR A 11 -8.18 -3.29 5.70
N THR A 12 -8.28 -3.78 6.93
CA THR A 12 -9.30 -3.38 7.91
C THR A 12 -9.22 -1.88 8.22
N LEU A 13 -8.01 -1.36 8.47
CA LEU A 13 -7.82 0.07 8.72
C LEU A 13 -8.23 0.93 7.51
N ILE A 14 -8.02 0.47 6.27
CA ILE A 14 -8.49 1.20 5.08
C ILE A 14 -10.02 1.27 5.04
N THR A 15 -10.72 0.19 5.35
CA THR A 15 -12.20 0.19 5.34
C THR A 15 -12.74 1.09 6.45
N GLU A 16 -12.18 1.01 7.65
CA GLU A 16 -12.60 1.81 8.81
C GLU A 16 -12.29 3.31 8.65
N LEU A 17 -11.11 3.67 8.13
CA LEU A 17 -10.71 5.08 8.00
C LEU A 17 -11.45 5.83 6.89
N TYR A 18 -11.88 5.12 5.83
CA TYR A 18 -12.39 5.74 4.61
C TYR A 18 -13.80 5.32 4.22
N ASP A 19 -14.46 4.48 5.03
CA ASP A 19 -15.82 3.97 4.81
C ASP A 19 -16.01 3.38 3.40
N ILE A 20 -15.05 2.55 2.98
CA ILE A 20 -15.12 1.84 1.70
C ILE A 20 -15.32 0.34 1.94
N SER A 21 -15.82 -0.35 0.91
CA SER A 21 -16.03 -1.80 1.01
C SER A 21 -14.72 -2.57 1.10
N ASP A 22 -14.75 -3.71 1.80
CA ASP A 22 -13.62 -4.65 1.92
C ASP A 22 -13.07 -5.03 0.54
N ALA A 23 -13.95 -5.31 -0.42
CA ALA A 23 -13.56 -5.66 -1.78
C ALA A 23 -12.78 -4.53 -2.49
N ALA A 24 -13.01 -3.26 -2.13
CA ALA A 24 -12.23 -2.13 -2.63
C ALA A 24 -10.88 -2.01 -1.89
N ALA A 25 -10.88 -2.13 -0.56
CA ALA A 25 -9.66 -2.10 0.25
C ALA A 25 -8.67 -3.22 -0.12
N ILE A 26 -9.16 -4.45 -0.26
CA ILE A 26 -8.36 -5.61 -0.71
C ILE A 26 -7.70 -5.32 -2.06
N LYS A 27 -8.43 -4.74 -3.02
CA LYS A 27 -7.85 -4.37 -4.32
C LYS A 27 -6.73 -3.34 -4.19
N TYR A 28 -6.81 -2.44 -3.22
CA TYR A 28 -5.77 -1.43 -3.00
C TYR A 28 -4.52 -2.07 -2.41
N VAL A 29 -4.67 -2.96 -1.43
CA VAL A 29 -3.56 -3.72 -0.85
C VAL A 29 -2.91 -4.63 -1.88
N MET A 30 -3.70 -5.37 -2.69
CA MET A 30 -3.17 -6.20 -3.77
C MET A 30 -2.37 -5.39 -4.80
N ARG A 31 -2.80 -4.17 -5.14
CA ARG A 31 -2.05 -3.27 -6.04
C ARG A 31 -0.75 -2.80 -5.41
N ALA A 32 -0.75 -2.50 -4.11
CA ALA A 32 0.45 -2.12 -3.39
C ALA A 32 1.45 -3.28 -3.29
N GLN A 33 0.96 -4.51 -3.05
CA GLN A 33 1.78 -5.72 -3.11
C GLN A 33 2.41 -5.92 -4.49
N ALA A 34 1.62 -5.76 -5.57
CA ALA A 34 2.12 -5.85 -6.94
C ALA A 34 3.11 -4.73 -7.33
N ALA A 35 3.21 -3.67 -6.53
CA ALA A 35 4.15 -2.56 -6.69
C ALA A 35 5.34 -2.66 -5.71
N ASP A 36 5.57 -3.82 -5.10
CA ASP A 36 6.65 -4.09 -4.15
C ASP A 36 6.61 -3.19 -2.89
N PHE A 37 5.44 -2.63 -2.55
CA PHE A 37 5.31 -1.74 -1.39
C PHE A 37 5.55 -2.45 -0.06
N PHE A 38 5.12 -3.71 0.05
CA PHE A 38 5.18 -4.48 1.30
C PHE A 38 6.42 -5.39 1.42
N THR A 39 7.31 -5.42 0.43
CA THR A 39 8.47 -6.34 0.41
C THR A 39 9.33 -6.22 1.67
N LEU A 40 9.58 -5.00 2.16
CA LEU A 40 10.34 -4.80 3.41
C LEU A 40 9.63 -5.35 4.66
N HIS A 41 8.29 -5.40 4.66
CA HIS A 41 7.51 -5.95 5.78
C HIS A 41 7.50 -7.48 5.79
N ASP A 42 7.75 -8.11 4.64
CA ASP A 42 7.93 -9.55 4.54
C ASP A 42 9.28 -9.98 5.15
N ASP A 43 10.34 -9.23 4.81
CA ASP A 43 11.70 -9.48 5.30
C ASP A 43 11.92 -9.07 6.77
N ASP A 44 11.31 -7.96 7.22
CA ASP A 44 11.51 -7.41 8.57
C ASP A 44 10.26 -7.48 9.43
N ALA A 45 10.27 -8.42 10.37
CA ALA A 45 9.19 -8.64 11.30
C ALA A 45 8.91 -7.44 12.23
N GLU A 46 9.93 -6.63 12.53
CA GLU A 46 9.82 -5.49 13.45
C GLU A 46 9.07 -4.33 12.80
N MET A 47 8.96 -4.29 11.47
CA MET A 47 8.15 -3.29 10.76
C MET A 47 6.65 -3.55 10.86
N ARG A 48 6.22 -4.77 11.22
CA ARG A 48 4.80 -5.17 11.28
C ARG A 48 4.16 -4.80 12.62
N THR A 49 4.17 -3.50 12.94
CA THR A 49 3.53 -2.89 14.12
C THR A 49 2.20 -2.24 13.77
N GLN A 50 1.35 -2.03 14.79
CA GLN A 50 0.06 -1.36 14.62
C GLN A 50 0.21 0.05 14.05
N GLU A 51 1.12 0.84 14.63
CA GLU A 51 1.40 2.20 14.18
C GLU A 51 1.82 2.23 12.71
N ARG A 52 2.61 1.24 12.27
CA ARG A 52 3.02 1.13 10.88
C ARG A 52 1.85 0.76 9.97
N ALA A 53 0.98 -0.16 10.40
CA ALA A 53 -0.22 -0.53 9.65
C ALA A 53 -1.13 0.69 9.37
N GLU A 54 -1.31 1.57 10.35
CA GLU A 54 -2.07 2.81 10.19
C GLU A 54 -1.43 3.77 9.17
N GLN A 55 -0.11 3.92 9.21
CA GLN A 55 0.64 4.76 8.26
C GLN A 55 0.51 4.23 6.83
N ASP A 56 0.62 2.91 6.68
CA ASP A 56 0.59 2.25 5.38
C ASP A 56 -0.83 2.19 4.81
N ALA A 57 -1.87 2.01 5.64
CA ALA A 57 -3.27 2.14 5.24
C ALA A 57 -3.55 3.50 4.58
N ARG A 58 -3.11 4.60 5.22
CA ARG A 58 -3.25 5.95 4.67
C ARG A 58 -2.46 6.12 3.37
N THR A 59 -1.25 5.58 3.32
CA THR A 59 -0.36 5.67 2.16
C THR A 59 -0.94 4.91 0.96
N VAL A 60 -1.43 3.69 1.17
CA VAL A 60 -2.05 2.85 0.14
C VAL A 60 -3.31 3.53 -0.41
N TYR A 61 -4.18 4.05 0.47
CA TYR A 61 -5.37 4.78 0.02
C TYR A 61 -5.02 6.03 -0.79
N ALA A 62 -4.06 6.84 -0.31
CA ALA A 62 -3.56 8.01 -1.04
C ALA A 62 -2.93 7.62 -2.39
N GLN A 63 -2.23 6.48 -2.45
CA GLN A 63 -1.81 5.72 -3.64
C GLN A 63 -2.81 5.80 -4.78
N GLN A 64 -4.05 5.42 -4.46
CA GLN A 64 -5.12 5.21 -5.43
C GLN A 64 -5.82 6.50 -5.86
N HIS A 65 -5.79 7.52 -5.01
CA HIS A 65 -6.50 8.78 -5.22
C HIS A 65 -5.57 9.91 -5.69
N LYS A 66 -4.25 9.69 -5.67
CA LYS A 66 -3.30 10.62 -6.27
C LYS A 66 -3.45 10.56 -7.79
N PRO A 67 -3.58 11.71 -8.48
CA PRO A 67 -3.46 11.71 -9.94
C PRO A 67 -2.11 11.10 -10.31
N PRO A 68 -2.04 10.29 -11.38
CA PRO A 68 -0.78 9.68 -11.80
C PRO A 68 0.27 10.77 -11.89
N ALA A 69 1.39 10.60 -11.18
CA ALA A 69 2.49 11.53 -11.29
C ALA A 69 2.86 11.66 -12.78
N PRO A 70 3.11 12.88 -13.29
CA PRO A 70 3.55 13.03 -14.66
C PRO A 70 4.80 12.17 -14.83
N THR A 71 4.71 11.19 -15.73
CA THR A 71 5.81 10.28 -16.01
C THR A 71 7.02 11.13 -16.41
N PRO A 72 8.21 10.92 -15.80
CA PRO A 72 9.40 11.62 -16.23
C PRO A 72 9.62 11.28 -17.71
N PRO A 73 9.90 12.27 -18.58
CA PRO A 73 10.07 12.00 -20.00
C PRO A 73 11.20 10.98 -20.14
N LYS A 74 10.91 9.86 -20.82
CA LYS A 74 11.94 8.89 -21.23
C LYS A 74 13.05 9.70 -21.88
N LYS A 75 14.24 9.71 -21.28
CA LYS A 75 15.44 10.31 -21.86
C LYS A 75 15.74 9.55 -23.15
N GLU A 76 15.18 10.01 -24.25
CA GLU A 76 15.49 9.54 -25.59
C GLU A 76 16.98 9.85 -25.81
N LYS A 77 17.78 8.77 -25.81
CA LYS A 77 19.20 8.82 -26.12
C LYS A 77 19.33 9.33 -27.55
N ARG A 78 19.57 10.63 -27.72
CA ARG A 78 19.98 11.20 -29.00
C ARG A 78 21.33 10.57 -29.37
N LYS A 79 21.32 9.84 -30.49
CA LYS A 79 22.49 9.34 -31.21
C LYS A 79 23.37 10.48 -31.69
#